data_AF-A0A818GE54-F1
#
_entry.id   AF-A0A818GE54-F1
#
_cell.length_a   1.000
_cell.length_b   1.000
_cell.length_c   1.000
_cell.angle_alpha   90.00
_cell.angle_beta   90.00
_cell.angle_gamma   90.00
#
_symmetry.space_group_name_H-M   'P 1'
#
loop_
_entity.id
_entity.type
_entity.pdbx_description
1 polymer ?
#
loop_
_entity_poly.entity_id
_entity_poly.type
_entity_poly.pdbx_seq_one_letter_code
_entity_poly.pdbx_strand_id
1 'polypeptide(L)'
;MVQVAFTLHLCDRIEDLLKWPRHTLKVGIMDEERRTTVNRSVCIRESKDRLVFIDTGFLDRTGDEMHTSMEAGSLMQKTQMKDTKWFMAYERNNVEKGLK
;
A
#
# COMPACT_ATOMS: atom_id res chain seq x y z
N MET A 1 -2.26 7.21 8.23
CA MET A 1 -1.01 6.43 8.19
C MET A 1 0.13 7.39 7.86
N VAL A 2 1.17 7.46 8.69
CA VAL A 2 2.22 8.51 8.60
C VAL A 2 2.84 8.62 7.20
N GLN A 3 3.12 7.49 6.54
CA GLN A 3 3.78 7.46 5.22
C GLN A 3 2.90 8.05 4.11
N VAL A 4 1.63 7.64 4.02
CA VAL A 4 0.70 8.18 3.01
C VAL A 4 0.51 9.68 3.21
N ALA A 5 0.23 10.11 4.45
CA ALA A 5 0.09 11.54 4.76
C ALA A 5 1.33 12.36 4.38
N PHE A 6 2.53 11.82 4.60
CA PHE A 6 3.78 12.46 4.19
C PHE A 6 3.89 12.63 2.67
N THR A 7 3.54 11.60 1.88
CA THR A 7 3.51 11.69 0.42
C THR A 7 2.52 12.76 -0.06
N LEU A 8 1.32 12.82 0.52
CA LEU A 8 0.33 13.85 0.16
C LEU A 8 0.85 15.26 0.47
N HIS A 9 1.51 15.44 1.62
CA HIS A 9 2.15 16.70 1.97
C HIS A 9 3.27 17.06 0.98
N LEU A 10 4.09 16.09 0.56
CA LEU A 10 5.12 16.32 -0.45
C LEU A 10 4.50 16.77 -1.78
N CYS A 11 3.42 16.11 -2.23
CA CYS A 11 2.68 16.54 -3.42
C CYS A 11 2.15 17.97 -3.27
N ASP A 12 1.62 18.32 -2.10
CA ASP A 12 1.15 19.69 -1.84
C ASP A 12 2.27 20.72 -2.04
N ARG A 13 3.44 20.43 -1.48
CA ARG A 13 4.62 21.30 -1.54
C ARG A 13 5.19 21.44 -2.95
N ILE A 14 5.15 20.38 -3.74
CA ILE A 14 5.57 20.42 -5.15
C ILE A 14 4.62 21.30 -5.97
N GLU A 15 3.31 21.14 -5.76
CA GLU A 15 2.30 21.98 -6.44
C GLU A 15 2.43 23.46 -6.06
N ASP A 16 2.70 23.76 -4.78
CA ASP A 16 2.93 25.13 -4.32
C ASP A 16 4.15 25.76 -5.01
N LEU A 17 5.25 25.00 -5.09
CA LEU A 17 6.49 25.44 -5.74
C LEU A 17 6.28 25.72 -7.24
N LEU A 18 5.54 24.86 -7.92
CA LEU A 18 5.28 24.93 -9.37
C LEU A 18 4.06 25.79 -9.72
N LYS A 19 3.34 26.31 -8.72
CA LYS A 19 2.08 27.06 -8.87
C LYS A 19 1.00 26.27 -9.63
N TRP A 20 0.94 24.96 -9.40
CA TRP A 20 -0.11 24.13 -9.95
C TRP A 20 -1.35 24.17 -9.05
N PRO A 21 -2.56 23.99 -9.62
CA PRO A 21 -3.76 23.81 -8.82
C PRO A 21 -3.56 22.68 -7.79
N ARG A 22 -4.17 22.83 -6.61
CA ARG A 22 -4.12 21.79 -5.57
C ARG A 22 -4.74 20.49 -6.11
N HIS A 23 -4.12 19.36 -5.80
CA HIS A 23 -4.52 18.02 -6.26
C HIS A 23 -4.28 17.76 -7.76
N THR A 24 -3.46 18.55 -8.45
CA THR A 24 -2.99 18.22 -9.80
C THR A 24 -2.19 16.92 -9.81
N LEU A 25 -1.28 16.71 -8.85
CA LEU A 25 -0.51 15.48 -8.71
C LEU A 25 -1.38 14.36 -8.16
N LYS A 26 -1.56 13.31 -8.95
CA LYS A 26 -2.30 12.10 -8.58
C LYS A 26 -1.37 11.06 -7.98
N VAL A 27 -1.91 10.19 -7.15
CA VAL A 27 -1.16 9.16 -6.42
C VAL A 27 -1.79 7.81 -6.70
N GLY A 28 -0.96 6.86 -7.10
CA GLY A 28 -1.27 5.44 -6.99
C GLY A 28 -0.68 4.88 -5.70
N ILE A 29 -1.44 4.07 -4.97
CA ILE A 29 -0.94 3.41 -3.76
C ILE A 29 -0.63 1.96 -4.09
N MET A 30 0.65 1.60 -4.00
CA MET A 30 1.09 0.22 -3.98
C MET A 30 0.77 -0.39 -2.61
N ASP A 31 -0.08 -1.40 -2.57
CA ASP A 31 -0.31 -2.22 -1.39
C ASP A 31 0.71 -3.35 -1.37
N GLU A 32 1.94 -3.01 -1.02
CA GLU A 32 3.09 -3.91 -1.11
C GLU A 32 3.87 -4.05 0.21
N GLU A 33 3.33 -3.49 1.28
CA GLU A 33 3.91 -3.50 2.62
C GLU A 33 2.84 -3.93 3.62
N ARG A 34 3.16 -4.85 4.54
CA ARG A 34 2.23 -5.43 5.51
C ARG A 34 1.51 -4.37 6.32
N ARG A 35 2.22 -3.33 6.74
CA ARG A 35 1.62 -2.22 7.50
C ARG A 35 0.63 -1.42 6.66
N THR A 36 0.83 -1.31 5.34
CA THR A 36 -0.13 -0.70 4.41
C THR A 36 -1.35 -1.60 4.25
N THR A 37 -1.14 -2.91 4.00
CA THR A 37 -2.23 -3.89 3.82
C THR A 37 -3.21 -3.88 4.99
N VAL A 38 -2.69 -3.96 6.22
CA VAL A 38 -3.55 -4.04 7.42
C VAL A 38 -4.23 -2.71 7.77
N ASN A 39 -3.72 -1.57 7.27
CA ASN A 39 -4.29 -0.23 7.51
C ASN A 39 -4.96 0.38 6.26
N ARG A 40 -5.23 -0.41 5.21
CA ARG A 40 -5.48 0.16 3.88
C ARG A 40 -6.66 1.10 3.78
N SER A 41 -7.75 0.84 4.52
CA SER A 41 -8.90 1.76 4.56
C SER A 41 -8.53 3.16 5.04
N VAL A 42 -7.55 3.29 5.95
CA VAL A 42 -7.06 4.59 6.40
C VAL A 42 -6.22 5.26 5.30
N CYS A 43 -5.37 4.50 4.61
CA CYS A 43 -4.56 4.98 3.50
C CYS A 43 -5.43 5.57 2.39
N ILE A 44 -6.44 4.82 1.93
CA ILE A 44 -7.39 5.25 0.89
C ILE A 44 -8.13 6.51 1.30
N ARG A 45 -8.64 6.54 2.55
CA ARG A 45 -9.39 7.69 3.07
C ARG A 45 -8.55 8.96 3.10
N GLU A 46 -7.28 8.86 3.52
CA GLU A 46 -6.38 10.01 3.57
C GLU A 46 -6.02 10.52 2.17
N SER A 47 -5.87 9.63 1.18
CA SER A 47 -5.50 9.99 -0.18
C SER A 47 -6.68 10.25 -1.12
N LYS A 48 -7.93 10.29 -0.63
CA LYS A 48 -9.16 10.25 -1.46
C LYS A 48 -9.20 11.29 -2.60
N ASP A 49 -8.60 12.46 -2.41
CA ASP A 49 -8.64 13.56 -3.39
C ASP A 49 -7.55 13.44 -4.48
N ARG A 50 -6.60 12.50 -4.29
CA ARG A 50 -5.45 12.26 -5.18
C ARG A 50 -5.38 10.83 -5.72
N LEU A 51 -6.05 9.88 -5.07
CA LEU A 51 -5.95 8.45 -5.37
C LEU A 51 -6.49 8.15 -6.77
N VAL A 52 -5.70 7.48 -7.60
CA VAL A 52 -6.11 7.06 -8.95
C VAL A 52 -6.00 5.56 -9.19
N PHE A 53 -5.21 4.83 -8.39
CA PHE A 53 -5.22 3.37 -8.39
C PHE A 53 -4.74 2.82 -7.05
N ILE A 54 -5.12 1.58 -6.78
CA ILE A 54 -4.49 0.70 -5.80
C ILE A 54 -4.03 -0.55 -6.53
N ASP A 55 -2.88 -1.08 -6.17
CA ASP A 55 -2.28 -2.25 -6.82
C ASP A 55 -1.69 -3.21 -5.77
N THR A 56 -1.71 -4.50 -6.07
CA THR A 56 -1.04 -5.52 -5.25
C THR A 56 0.39 -5.79 -5.74
N GLY A 57 1.36 -5.08 -5.17
CA GLY A 57 2.79 -5.34 -5.35
C GLY A 57 3.24 -6.61 -4.61
N PHE A 58 2.74 -7.77 -5.04
CA PHE A 58 2.79 -9.01 -4.27
C PHE A 58 4.22 -9.53 -4.02
N LEU A 59 5.18 -9.23 -4.90
CA LEU A 59 6.57 -9.64 -4.75
C LEU A 59 7.22 -8.92 -3.56
N ASP A 60 7.10 -7.59 -3.52
CA ASP A 60 7.59 -6.78 -2.41
C ASP A 60 6.82 -7.09 -1.14
N ARG A 61 5.50 -7.31 -1.25
CA ARG A 61 4.67 -7.74 -0.11
C ARG A 61 5.14 -9.03 0.52
N THR A 62 5.59 -9.98 -0.30
CA THR A 62 6.15 -11.25 0.18
C THR A 62 7.49 -11.01 0.87
N GLY A 63 8.32 -10.12 0.31
CA GLY A 63 9.57 -9.66 0.92
C GLY A 63 9.34 -9.09 2.33
N ASP A 64 8.39 -8.17 2.46
CA ASP A 64 8.05 -7.55 3.74
C ASP A 64 7.42 -8.55 4.73
N GLU A 65 6.62 -9.52 4.29
CA GLU A 65 6.11 -10.56 5.20
C GLU A 65 7.27 -11.37 5.82
N MET A 66 8.27 -11.71 5.00
CA MET A 66 9.45 -12.44 5.45
C MET A 66 10.30 -11.60 6.40
N HIS A 67 10.51 -10.32 6.08
CA HIS A 67 11.31 -9.43 6.92
C HIS A 67 10.60 -9.13 8.25
N THR A 68 9.31 -8.81 8.21
CA THR A 68 8.50 -8.53 9.40
C THR A 68 8.46 -9.73 10.35
N SER A 69 8.50 -10.96 9.83
CA SER A 69 8.40 -12.19 10.62
C SER A 69 9.75 -12.92 10.78
N MET A 70 10.88 -12.26 10.51
CA MET A 70 12.20 -12.90 10.48
C MET A 70 12.52 -13.65 11.79
N GLU A 71 12.23 -13.02 12.93
CA GLU A 71 12.48 -13.57 14.26
C GLU A 71 11.45 -14.61 14.71
N ALA A 72 10.36 -14.82 13.95
CA ALA A 72 9.33 -15.81 14.25
C ALA A 72 9.76 -17.24 13.87
N GLY A 73 10.86 -17.38 13.12
CA GLY A 73 11.46 -18.66 12.74
C GLY A 73 11.49 -18.89 11.23
N SER A 74 11.85 -20.12 10.84
CA SER A 74 11.98 -20.48 9.43
C SER A 74 10.64 -20.40 8.70
N LEU A 75 10.65 -19.71 7.56
CA LEU A 75 9.50 -19.59 6.68
C LEU A 75 9.50 -20.68 5.60
N MET A 76 8.33 -20.92 5.03
CA MET A 76 8.15 -21.82 3.89
C MET A 76 8.87 -21.33 2.64
N GLN A 77 9.00 -22.21 1.64
CA GLN A 77 9.66 -21.84 0.38
C GLN A 77 8.87 -20.76 -0.36
N LYS A 78 9.58 -19.85 -1.03
CA LYS A 78 9.00 -18.72 -1.79
C LYS A 78 7.90 -19.17 -2.75
N THR A 79 8.06 -20.30 -3.44
CA THR A 79 7.09 -20.80 -4.42
C THR A 79 5.76 -21.23 -3.79
N GLN A 80 5.74 -21.53 -2.49
CA GLN A 80 4.56 -21.96 -1.75
C GLN A 80 3.81 -20.77 -1.12
N MET A 81 4.40 -19.56 -1.09
CA MET A 81 3.81 -18.37 -0.45
C MET A 81 2.45 -17.97 -1.06
N LYS A 82 2.28 -18.15 -2.38
CA LYS A 82 1.04 -17.83 -3.10
C LYS A 82 -0.17 -18.65 -2.63
N ASP A 83 0.05 -19.84 -2.07
CA ASP A 83 -1.00 -20.76 -1.63
C ASP A 83 -1.36 -20.55 -0.15
N THR A 84 -0.75 -19.56 0.50
CA THR A 84 -0.98 -19.28 1.92
C THR A 84 -2.27 -18.51 2.16
N LYS A 85 -2.83 -18.69 3.37
CA LYS A 85 -4.03 -17.96 3.81
C LYS A 85 -3.81 -16.44 3.80
N TRP A 86 -2.63 -15.96 4.19
CA TRP A 86 -2.36 -14.53 4.26
C TRP A 86 -2.33 -13.90 2.85
N PHE A 87 -1.74 -14.58 1.87
CA PHE A 87 -1.63 -14.08 0.49
C PHE A 87 -3.01 -13.95 -0.16
N MET A 88 -3.84 -15.00 -0.04
CA MET A 88 -5.22 -14.97 -0.55
C MET A 88 -6.07 -13.89 0.13
N ALA A 89 -5.89 -13.70 1.45
CA ALA A 89 -6.56 -12.64 2.19
C ALA A 89 -6.10 -11.25 1.77
N TYR A 90 -4.80 -11.08 1.50
CA TYR A 90 -4.19 -9.83 1.03
C TYR A 90 -4.77 -9.38 -0.34
N GLU A 91 -4.74 -10.27 -1.33
CA GLU A 91 -5.27 -10.00 -2.68
C GLU A 91 -6.77 -9.66 -2.63
N ARG A 92 -7.54 -10.50 -1.93
CA ARG A 92 -8.99 -10.27 -1.77
C ARG A 92 -9.27 -8.97 -1.03
N ASN A 93 -8.50 -8.69 0.02
CA ASN A 93 -8.64 -7.45 0.76
C ASN A 93 -8.49 -6.30 -0.23
N ASN A 94 -7.46 -6.27 -1.10
CA ASN A 94 -7.19 -5.23 -2.13
C ASN A 94 -8.46 -4.76 -2.84
N VAL A 95 -9.10 -5.70 -3.50
CA VAL A 95 -10.37 -5.47 -4.21
C VAL A 95 -11.47 -4.99 -3.27
N GLU A 96 -11.69 -5.66 -2.13
CA GLU A 96 -12.80 -5.35 -1.24
C GLU A 96 -12.76 -3.94 -0.64
N LYS A 97 -11.57 -3.36 -0.38
CA LYS A 97 -11.47 -1.97 0.10
C LYS A 97 -11.35 -0.94 -1.02
N GLY A 98 -11.06 -1.37 -2.25
CA GLY A 98 -11.09 -0.48 -3.41
C GLY A 98 -12.51 -0.20 -3.90
N LEU A 99 -13.42 -1.17 -3.72
CA LEU A 99 -14.82 -1.07 -4.17
C LEU A 99 -15.79 -0.48 -3.14
N LYS A 100 -15.34 -0.27 -1.90
CA LYS A 100 -16.15 0.25 -0.78
C LYS A 100 -15.65 1.61 -0.34
#